data_AF-U2U660-F1
#
_entry.id   AF-U2U660-F1
#
_cell.length_a   1.000
_cell.length_b   1.000
_cell.length_c   1.000
_cell.angle_alpha   90.00
_cell.angle_beta   90.00
_cell.angle_gamma   90.00
#
_symmetry.space_group_name_H-M   'P 1'
#
loop_
_entity.id
_entity.type
_entity.pdbx_description
1 polymer ?
#
loop_
_entity_poly.entity_id
_entity_poly.type
_entity_poly.pdbx_seq_one_letter_code
_entity_poly.pdbx_strand_id
1 'polypeptide(L)'
;MKKGKWILVFGEGCESAARNLENLLRQNADIDGKEEILCLSWKKYLREKEKLTEEEEIILIGAESELEKEVGWIRTRFHKLGMSYGWKKDKARLWVEDGGYSSWNYSKFQNLYQEYKLKLSRIKPSFHHGELISEGKLGGLSSNVLPSKILTDFLRETEKNGYTARRYELLTLIFYLDGLSLFLKEK
;
A
#
# COMPACT_ATOMS: atom_id res chain seq x y z
N MET A 1 -10.33 23.19 8.89
CA MET A 1 -9.94 21.80 9.15
C MET A 1 -8.68 21.51 8.35
N LYS A 2 -7.60 21.11 9.01
CA LYS A 2 -6.42 20.61 8.31
C LYS A 2 -6.79 19.33 7.59
N LYS A 3 -6.29 19.17 6.37
CA LYS A 3 -6.45 17.97 5.56
C LYS A 3 -5.53 16.90 6.11
N GLY A 4 -6.02 15.66 6.30
CA GLY A 4 -5.13 14.53 6.55
C GLY A 4 -4.13 14.41 5.40
N LYS A 5 -2.89 14.00 5.68
CA LYS A 5 -1.84 13.97 4.66
C LYS A 5 -1.05 12.67 4.77
N TRP A 6 -1.05 11.92 3.67
CA TRP A 6 -0.31 10.68 3.56
C TRP A 6 1.04 10.94 2.92
N ILE A 7 2.07 10.33 3.47
CA ILE A 7 3.41 10.34 2.91
C ILE A 7 3.80 8.90 2.59
N LEU A 8 3.82 8.59 1.31
CA LEU A 8 4.39 7.35 0.79
C LEU A 8 5.88 7.57 0.55
N VAL A 9 6.71 6.90 1.33
CA VAL A 9 8.16 6.98 1.20
C VAL A 9 8.68 5.67 0.62
N PHE A 10 9.47 5.74 -0.45
CA PHE A 10 9.98 4.54 -1.10
C PHE A 10 11.52 4.51 -1.17
N GLY A 11 12.05 3.31 -0.92
CA GLY A 11 13.45 2.96 -1.18
C GLY A 11 13.74 2.74 -2.66
N GLU A 12 14.99 2.44 -2.97
CA GLU A 12 15.41 2.16 -4.34
C GLU A 12 14.64 0.96 -4.94
N GLY A 13 14.25 1.07 -6.22
CA GLY A 13 13.47 0.03 -6.90
C GLY A 13 12.01 -0.13 -6.46
N CYS A 14 11.54 0.63 -5.48
CA CYS A 14 10.18 0.52 -4.91
C CYS A 14 9.19 1.56 -5.42
N GLU A 15 9.59 2.44 -6.35
CA GLU A 15 8.74 3.54 -6.84
C GLU A 15 7.44 3.02 -7.46
N SER A 16 7.50 1.99 -8.31
CA SER A 16 6.30 1.42 -8.95
C SER A 16 5.27 0.94 -7.91
N ALA A 17 5.73 0.23 -6.88
CA ALA A 17 4.87 -0.24 -5.80
C ALA A 17 4.24 0.92 -5.02
N ALA A 18 5.02 1.97 -4.74
CA ALA A 18 4.53 3.18 -4.07
C ALA A 18 3.49 3.94 -4.92
N ARG A 19 3.74 4.08 -6.22
CA ARG A 19 2.79 4.70 -7.16
C ARG A 19 1.51 3.88 -7.31
N ASN A 20 1.60 2.56 -7.31
CA ASN A 20 0.42 1.69 -7.30
C ASN A 20 -0.42 1.92 -6.05
N LEU A 21 0.21 1.97 -4.86
CA LEU A 21 -0.50 2.26 -3.62
C LEU A 21 -1.09 3.67 -3.61
N GLU A 22 -0.33 4.68 -4.05
CA GLU A 22 -0.80 6.06 -4.22
C GLU A 22 -2.10 6.09 -5.01
N ASN A 23 -2.12 5.43 -6.15
CA ASN A 23 -3.28 5.43 -7.01
C ASN A 23 -4.47 4.69 -6.37
N LEU A 24 -4.24 3.54 -5.73
CA LEU A 24 -5.28 2.80 -4.99
C LEU A 24 -5.90 3.65 -3.87
N LEU A 25 -5.07 4.39 -3.12
CA LEU A 25 -5.53 5.31 -2.08
C LEU A 25 -6.32 6.47 -2.67
N ARG A 26 -5.85 7.10 -3.75
CA ARG A 26 -6.55 8.21 -4.43
C ARG A 26 -7.92 7.82 -4.98
N GLN A 27 -8.12 6.56 -5.35
CA GLN A 27 -9.34 6.09 -6.00
C GLN A 27 -10.43 5.68 -5.02
N ASN A 28 -10.04 5.07 -3.90
CA ASN A 28 -10.97 4.64 -2.87
C ASN A 28 -11.14 5.69 -1.77
N ALA A 29 -10.68 6.91 -2.06
CA ALA A 29 -10.80 8.06 -1.21
C ALA A 29 -12.21 8.66 -1.29
N ASP A 30 -13.11 8.10 -0.49
CA ASP A 30 -14.12 8.87 0.23
C ASP A 30 -13.59 9.33 1.58
N ILE A 31 -12.36 9.82 1.59
CA ILE A 31 -11.74 10.31 2.81
C ILE A 31 -12.22 11.74 3.00
N ASP A 32 -13.44 11.89 3.53
CA ASP A 32 -14.00 13.07 4.23
C ASP A 32 -13.58 14.48 3.75
N GLY A 33 -13.26 14.62 2.47
CA GLY A 33 -12.65 15.82 1.92
C GLY A 33 -11.12 15.90 2.08
N LYS A 34 -10.47 15.76 0.92
CA LYS A 34 -9.23 16.49 0.56
C LYS A 34 -7.93 16.05 1.24
N GLU A 35 -7.68 14.77 1.46
CA GLU A 35 -6.35 14.35 1.93
C GLU A 35 -5.26 14.53 0.86
N GLU A 36 -4.12 15.09 1.25
CA GLU A 36 -2.95 15.24 0.38
C GLU A 36 -2.12 13.96 0.42
N ILE A 37 -1.80 13.38 -0.74
CA ILE A 37 -0.89 12.23 -0.80
C ILE A 37 0.40 12.68 -1.47
N LEU A 38 1.51 12.58 -0.75
CA LEU A 38 2.87 12.81 -1.26
C LEU A 38 3.59 11.48 -1.46
N CYS A 39 4.21 11.30 -2.61
CA CYS A 39 5.04 10.14 -2.90
C CYS A 39 6.50 10.62 -3.06
N LEU A 40 7.37 10.23 -2.14
CA LEU A 40 8.74 10.72 -2.00
C LEU A 40 9.73 9.56 -2.00
N SER A 41 10.84 9.70 -2.72
CA SER A 41 11.98 8.80 -2.49
C SER A 41 12.55 9.03 -1.09
N TRP A 42 13.18 8.03 -0.50
CA TRP A 42 13.81 8.13 0.82
C TRP A 42 14.74 9.36 0.95
N LYS A 43 15.58 9.60 -0.06
CA LYS A 43 16.48 10.78 -0.12
C LYS A 43 15.73 12.11 -0.14
N LYS A 44 14.53 12.15 -0.73
CA LYS A 44 13.70 13.37 -0.75
C LYS A 44 12.98 13.55 0.58
N TYR A 45 12.41 12.47 1.14
CA TYR A 45 11.81 12.48 2.46
C TYR A 45 12.78 13.02 3.53
N LEU A 46 14.01 12.52 3.59
CA LEU A 46 15.00 12.99 4.57
C LEU A 46 15.32 14.50 4.47
N ARG A 47 15.24 15.09 3.27
CA ARG A 47 15.47 16.54 3.05
C ARG A 47 14.27 17.39 3.40
N GLU A 48 13.08 16.81 3.36
CA GLU A 48 11.81 17.52 3.51
C GLU A 48 11.18 17.27 4.88
N LYS A 49 11.57 16.21 5.62
CA LYS A 49 10.89 15.75 6.84
C LYS A 49 10.80 16.77 7.97
N GLU A 50 11.74 17.71 8.06
CA GLU A 50 11.66 18.79 9.06
C GLU A 50 10.56 19.82 8.75
N LYS A 51 10.08 19.85 7.51
CA LYS A 51 8.98 20.71 7.04
C LYS A 51 7.65 19.95 6.99
N LEU A 52 7.69 18.64 7.21
CA LEU A 52 6.53 17.75 7.27
C LEU A 52 5.95 17.82 8.70
N THR A 53 4.63 17.85 8.82
CA THR A 53 3.94 18.11 10.11
C THR A 53 3.58 16.81 10.84
N GLU A 54 3.51 16.82 12.17
CA GLU A 54 3.22 15.61 13.00
C GLU A 54 1.85 14.93 12.77
N GLU A 55 0.97 15.47 11.93
CA GLU A 55 -0.38 14.96 11.66
C GLU A 55 -0.47 14.10 10.38
N GLU A 56 0.63 13.46 9.98
CA GLU A 56 0.75 12.78 8.68
C GLU A 56 0.84 11.25 8.82
N GLU A 57 0.01 10.50 8.10
CA GLU A 57 0.17 9.05 7.96
C GLU A 57 1.36 8.72 7.05
N ILE A 58 2.37 8.04 7.59
CA ILE A 58 3.57 7.69 6.82
C ILE A 58 3.57 6.20 6.49
N ILE A 59 3.66 5.85 5.20
CA ILE A 59 3.83 4.47 4.74
C ILE A 59 5.18 4.35 4.05
N LEU A 60 6.04 3.47 4.56
CA LEU A 60 7.40 3.30 4.05
C LEU A 60 7.55 1.95 3.35
N ILE A 61 8.10 1.98 2.14
CA ILE A 61 8.17 0.84 1.23
C ILE A 61 9.65 0.60 0.88
N GLY A 62 10.21 -0.50 1.39
CA GLY A 62 11.56 -0.97 1.05
C GLY A 62 12.75 -0.26 1.71
N ALA A 63 12.54 0.61 2.70
CA ALA A 63 13.62 1.27 3.45
C ALA A 63 14.04 0.45 4.69
N GLU A 64 14.77 -0.64 4.47
CA GLU A 64 14.88 -1.75 5.44
C GLU A 64 15.64 -1.43 6.74
N SER A 65 16.77 -0.73 6.68
CA SER A 65 17.61 -0.48 7.87
C SER A 65 17.50 0.93 8.43
N GLU A 66 16.98 1.86 7.64
CA GLU A 66 16.97 3.29 7.98
C GLU A 66 15.68 3.67 8.69
N LEU A 67 14.58 2.98 8.38
CA LEU A 67 13.32 3.18 9.07
C LEU A 67 13.31 2.59 10.49
N GLU A 68 13.90 1.41 10.69
CA GLU A 68 14.02 0.86 12.04
C GLU A 68 14.76 1.80 12.97
N LYS A 69 15.73 2.56 12.44
CA LYS A 69 16.44 3.60 13.20
C LYS A 69 15.54 4.81 13.52
N GLU A 70 14.58 5.13 12.68
CA GLU A 70 13.69 6.30 12.86
C GLU A 70 12.45 5.98 13.72
N VAL A 71 11.86 4.80 13.55
CA VAL A 71 10.55 4.44 14.15
C VAL A 71 10.71 3.42 15.29
N GLY A 72 11.86 2.75 15.36
CA GLY A 72 12.15 1.67 16.28
C GLY A 72 11.46 0.36 15.88
N TRP A 73 11.30 -0.53 16.86
CA TRP A 73 10.63 -1.81 16.66
C TRP A 73 9.17 -1.61 16.22
N ILE A 74 8.79 -2.31 15.15
CA ILE A 74 7.45 -2.31 14.58
C ILE A 74 6.79 -3.65 14.90
N ARG A 75 5.52 -3.62 15.28
CA ARG A 75 4.73 -4.84 15.45
C ARG A 75 4.34 -5.38 14.07
N THR A 76 4.90 -6.53 13.69
CA THR A 76 4.52 -7.23 12.45
C THR A 76 3.06 -7.68 12.50
N ARG A 77 2.33 -7.44 11.41
CA ARG A 77 0.91 -7.76 11.25
C ARG A 77 0.65 -8.77 10.13
N PHE A 78 1.55 -8.80 9.15
CA PHE A 78 1.54 -9.76 8.08
C PHE A 78 2.97 -10.22 7.80
N HIS A 79 3.14 -11.52 7.58
CA HIS A 79 4.38 -12.13 7.14
C HIS A 79 4.07 -13.36 6.30
N LYS A 80 4.46 -13.35 5.02
CA LYS A 80 4.28 -14.49 4.11
C LYS A 80 5.24 -14.38 2.93
N LEU A 81 5.93 -15.47 2.60
CA LEU A 81 6.85 -15.57 1.45
C LEU A 81 7.94 -14.48 1.46
N GLY A 82 8.46 -14.15 2.65
CA GLY A 82 9.45 -13.09 2.84
C GLY A 82 8.90 -11.68 2.57
N MET A 83 7.58 -11.50 2.46
CA MET A 83 6.93 -10.19 2.39
C MET A 83 6.24 -9.91 3.71
N SER A 84 6.42 -8.71 4.24
CA SER A 84 5.96 -8.37 5.58
C SER A 84 5.46 -6.94 5.64
N TYR A 85 4.43 -6.70 6.46
CA TYR A 85 4.09 -5.35 6.88
C TYR A 85 3.72 -5.28 8.36
N GLY A 86 3.80 -4.07 8.90
CA GLY A 86 3.44 -3.74 10.25
C GLY A 86 3.41 -2.23 10.45
N TRP A 87 2.99 -1.79 11.62
CA TRP A 87 2.94 -0.37 11.95
C TRP A 87 3.19 -0.11 13.43
N LYS A 88 3.47 1.15 13.73
CA LYS A 88 3.54 1.72 15.06
C LYS A 88 2.97 3.14 14.98
N LYS A 89 1.85 3.38 15.69
CA LYS A 89 1.09 4.63 15.60
C LYS A 89 0.71 4.93 14.14
N ASP A 90 1.04 6.14 13.68
CA ASP A 90 0.85 6.75 12.36
C ASP A 90 1.86 6.28 11.29
N LYS A 91 2.75 5.34 11.61
CA LYS A 91 3.83 4.90 10.71
C LYS A 91 3.71 3.42 10.37
N ALA A 92 3.46 3.12 9.10
CA ALA A 92 3.46 1.78 8.54
C ALA A 92 4.75 1.48 7.76
N ARG A 93 5.18 0.22 7.78
CA ARG A 93 6.32 -0.28 7.02
C ARG A 93 5.91 -1.51 6.23
N LEU A 94 6.31 -1.55 4.97
CA LEU A 94 6.23 -2.69 4.06
C LEU A 94 7.67 -3.06 3.65
N TRP A 95 8.07 -4.30 3.91
CA TRP A 95 9.42 -4.78 3.63
C TRP A 95 9.42 -6.19 3.05
N VAL A 96 10.49 -6.50 2.34
CA VAL A 96 10.70 -7.77 1.68
C VAL A 96 12.10 -8.27 2.01
N GLU A 97 12.18 -9.42 2.66
CA GLU A 97 13.43 -10.03 3.11
C GLU A 97 14.26 -10.58 1.94
N ASP A 98 15.57 -10.37 2.03
CA ASP A 98 16.58 -11.03 1.20
C ASP A 98 16.53 -12.56 1.43
N GLY A 99 16.69 -13.34 0.35
CA GLY A 99 16.62 -14.81 0.44
C GLY A 99 15.22 -15.40 0.61
N GLY A 100 14.16 -14.57 0.73
CA GLY A 100 12.77 -15.01 0.67
C GLY A 100 12.34 -15.58 -0.70
N TYR A 101 13.26 -15.71 -1.66
CA TYR A 101 13.07 -16.25 -2.99
C TYR A 101 13.81 -17.57 -3.18
N SER A 102 13.09 -18.59 -3.61
CA SER A 102 13.64 -19.82 -4.16
C SER A 102 12.73 -20.32 -5.28
N SER A 103 13.26 -21.10 -6.21
CA SER A 103 12.44 -21.81 -7.20
C SER A 103 11.29 -22.60 -6.56
N TRP A 104 11.49 -23.05 -5.31
CA TRP A 104 10.51 -23.79 -4.52
C TRP A 104 9.30 -22.96 -4.05
N ASN A 105 9.43 -21.64 -3.93
CA ASN A 105 8.34 -20.77 -3.45
C ASN A 105 7.71 -19.90 -4.53
N TYR A 106 8.22 -19.94 -5.76
CA TYR A 106 7.67 -19.19 -6.90
C TYR A 106 6.21 -19.54 -7.19
N SER A 107 5.84 -20.83 -7.20
CA SER A 107 4.44 -21.24 -7.42
C SER A 107 3.50 -20.74 -6.32
N LYS A 108 3.96 -20.73 -5.07
CA LYS A 108 3.22 -20.17 -3.93
C LYS A 108 3.03 -18.66 -4.07
N PHE A 109 4.06 -17.95 -4.54
CA PHE A 109 3.96 -16.53 -4.85
C PHE A 109 2.95 -16.27 -5.97
N GLN A 110 3.03 -17.01 -7.07
CA GLN A 110 2.09 -16.87 -8.19
C GLN A 110 0.64 -17.12 -7.75
N ASN A 111 0.39 -18.16 -6.96
CA ASN A 111 -0.94 -18.43 -6.44
C ASN A 111 -1.46 -17.29 -5.55
N LEU A 112 -0.62 -16.76 -4.66
CA LEU A 112 -0.97 -15.61 -3.82
C LEU A 112 -1.23 -14.36 -4.64
N TYR A 113 -0.41 -14.12 -5.67
CA TYR A 113 -0.58 -13.00 -6.59
C TYR A 113 -1.94 -13.06 -7.28
N GLN A 114 -2.29 -14.22 -7.87
CA GLN A 114 -3.58 -14.41 -8.52
C GLN A 114 -4.76 -14.31 -7.54
N GLU A 115 -4.61 -14.79 -6.29
CA GLU A 115 -5.63 -14.65 -5.25
C GLU A 115 -5.97 -13.18 -5.00
N TYR A 116 -4.96 -12.33 -4.74
CA TYR A 116 -5.18 -10.91 -4.43
C TYR A 116 -5.62 -10.11 -5.66
N LYS A 117 -5.13 -10.49 -6.84
CA LYS A 117 -5.62 -9.96 -8.11
C LYS A 117 -7.12 -10.24 -8.31
N LEU A 118 -7.57 -11.45 -7.98
CA LEU A 118 -8.99 -11.82 -8.01
C LEU A 118 -9.80 -11.10 -6.94
N LYS A 119 -9.24 -10.90 -5.73
CA LYS A 119 -9.89 -10.08 -4.70
C LYS A 119 -10.09 -8.65 -5.19
N LEU A 120 -9.04 -8.06 -5.78
CA LEU A 120 -9.08 -6.72 -6.36
C LEU A 120 -10.11 -6.61 -7.48
N SER A 121 -10.19 -7.59 -8.40
CA SER A 121 -11.17 -7.56 -9.50
C SER A 121 -12.62 -7.78 -9.06
N ARG A 122 -12.83 -8.42 -7.89
CA ARG A 122 -14.15 -8.62 -7.28
C ARG A 122 -14.65 -7.41 -6.51
N ILE A 123 -13.81 -6.38 -6.31
CA ILE A 123 -14.28 -5.09 -5.83
C ILE A 123 -15.21 -4.54 -6.91
N LYS A 124 -16.52 -4.73 -6.69
CA LYS A 124 -17.54 -4.26 -7.62
C LYS A 124 -17.46 -2.72 -7.67
N PRO A 125 -17.44 -2.10 -8.85
CA PRO A 125 -17.74 -0.69 -8.95
C PRO A 125 -19.19 -0.50 -8.51
N SER A 126 -19.42 0.08 -7.33
CA SER A 126 -20.74 0.58 -6.97
C SER A 126 -20.99 1.86 -7.77
N PHE A 127 -21.84 1.75 -8.78
CA PHE A 127 -22.51 2.92 -9.34
C PHE A 127 -23.72 3.25 -8.47
N HIS A 128 -23.73 4.41 -7.81
CA HIS A 128 -24.98 5.10 -7.50
C HIS A 128 -24.83 6.61 -7.78
N HIS A 129 -25.68 7.10 -8.70
CA HIS A 129 -25.61 8.33 -9.51
C HIS A 129 -25.80 9.68 -8.76
N GLY A 130 -25.31 9.83 -7.54
CA GLY A 130 -25.78 10.86 -6.60
C GLY A 130 -26.68 10.22 -5.55
N GLU A 131 -26.08 9.32 -4.76
CA GLU A 131 -26.64 8.54 -3.64
C GLU A 131 -27.39 7.24 -3.97
N LEU A 132 -26.97 6.18 -3.26
CA LEU A 132 -27.86 5.28 -2.50
C LEU A 132 -27.03 4.39 -1.56
N ILE A 133 -27.40 4.44 -0.27
CA ILE A 133 -26.91 3.60 0.83
C ILE A 133 -27.72 2.30 0.84
N SER A 134 -27.07 1.14 1.06
CA SER A 134 -27.69 0.06 1.85
C SER A 134 -26.64 -0.88 2.42
N GLU A 135 -27.00 -1.44 3.57
CA GLU A 135 -26.13 -1.84 4.65
C GLU A 135 -25.43 -3.19 4.44
N GLY A 136 -24.17 -3.24 4.85
CA GLY A 136 -23.36 -4.44 4.92
C GLY A 136 -21.95 -4.09 5.38
N LYS A 137 -21.76 -4.02 6.71
CA LYS A 137 -20.51 -3.67 7.41
C LYS A 137 -19.21 -4.11 6.69
N LEU A 138 -18.61 -3.15 6.00
CA LEU A 138 -17.16 -2.94 5.87
C LEU A 138 -17.02 -1.41 5.90
N GLY A 139 -16.64 -0.88 7.07
CA GLY A 139 -16.75 0.54 7.36
C GLY A 139 -16.07 1.42 6.31
N GLY A 140 -16.87 2.35 5.75
CA GLY A 140 -16.42 3.61 5.17
C GLY A 140 -15.43 3.51 4.02
N LEU A 141 -15.88 2.98 2.87
CA LEU A 141 -15.22 3.17 1.58
C LEU A 141 -16.29 3.71 0.63
N SER A 142 -16.31 5.01 0.32
CA SER A 142 -17.00 5.43 -0.92
C SER A 142 -16.05 5.46 -2.11
N SER A 143 -16.73 5.29 -3.23
CA SER A 143 -16.31 4.53 -4.37
C SER A 143 -16.02 5.47 -5.51
N ASN A 144 -14.82 5.43 -6.07
CA ASN A 144 -14.61 5.82 -7.46
C ASN A 144 -13.56 4.92 -8.11
N VAL A 145 -14.05 4.04 -8.99
CA VAL A 145 -13.36 3.49 -10.17
C VAL A 145 -11.88 3.15 -9.94
N LEU A 146 -11.57 1.88 -9.66
CA LEU A 146 -10.24 1.36 -9.99
C LEU A 146 -10.04 1.59 -11.50
N PRO A 147 -9.13 2.47 -11.97
CA PRO A 147 -8.90 2.67 -13.37
C PRO A 147 -8.44 1.32 -13.88
N SER A 148 -9.09 0.91 -14.95
CA SER A 148 -8.72 -0.26 -15.75
C SER A 148 -7.21 -0.37 -15.90
N LYS A 149 -6.45 0.74 -15.93
CA LYS A 149 -4.98 0.77 -15.96
C LYS A 149 -4.27 0.10 -14.77
N ILE A 150 -4.68 0.27 -13.51
CA ILE A 150 -4.03 -0.42 -12.36
C ILE A 150 -4.38 -1.89 -12.38
N LEU A 151 -5.65 -2.18 -12.62
CA LEU A 151 -6.07 -3.56 -12.83
C LEU A 151 -5.29 -4.14 -14.02
N THR A 152 -5.09 -3.41 -15.11
CA THR A 152 -4.32 -3.82 -16.29
C THR A 152 -2.83 -3.92 -16.00
N ASP A 153 -2.24 -3.06 -15.18
CA ASP A 153 -0.82 -3.08 -14.85
C ASP A 153 -0.50 -4.20 -13.84
N PHE A 154 -1.37 -4.48 -12.87
CA PHE A 154 -1.34 -5.72 -12.06
C PHE A 154 -1.74 -6.96 -12.89
N LEU A 155 -2.58 -6.80 -13.91
CA LEU A 155 -3.01 -7.91 -14.78
C LEU A 155 -1.94 -8.31 -15.79
N ARG A 156 -1.20 -7.33 -16.30
CA ARG A 156 -0.15 -7.50 -17.29
C ARG A 156 1.06 -8.07 -16.57
N GLU A 157 1.29 -9.36 -16.78
CA GLU A 157 2.60 -9.97 -16.51
C GLU A 157 3.64 -9.23 -17.35
N THR A 158 4.37 -8.30 -16.75
CA THR A 158 5.53 -7.69 -17.40
C THR A 158 6.76 -8.45 -16.97
N GLU A 159 7.33 -9.26 -17.87
CA GLU A 159 8.63 -9.95 -17.69
C GLU A 159 9.78 -8.98 -17.34
N LYS A 160 9.57 -7.66 -17.48
CA LYS A 160 10.57 -6.61 -17.31
C LYS A 160 10.90 -6.24 -15.85
N ASN A 161 10.03 -6.55 -14.87
CA ASN A 161 10.28 -6.16 -13.47
C ASN A 161 10.93 -7.31 -12.70
N GLY A 162 12.08 -7.04 -12.06
CA GLY A 162 12.75 -7.99 -11.17
C GLY A 162 11.82 -8.48 -10.05
N TYR A 163 12.01 -9.73 -9.61
CA TYR A 163 11.10 -10.41 -8.68
C TYR A 163 10.85 -9.66 -7.36
N THR A 164 11.85 -8.96 -6.82
CA THR A 164 11.70 -8.13 -5.61
C THR A 164 10.70 -6.99 -5.84
N ALA A 165 10.71 -6.33 -7.00
CA ALA A 165 9.73 -5.29 -7.33
C ALA A 165 8.31 -5.85 -7.34
N ARG A 166 8.10 -7.05 -7.92
CA ARG A 166 6.80 -7.74 -7.91
C ARG A 166 6.34 -8.12 -6.50
N ARG A 167 7.26 -8.50 -5.61
CA ARG A 167 6.95 -8.74 -4.20
C ARG A 167 6.45 -7.48 -3.52
N TYR A 168 7.08 -6.33 -3.76
CA TYR A 168 6.59 -5.06 -3.24
C TYR A 168 5.25 -4.65 -3.84
N GLU A 169 5.02 -4.86 -5.13
CA GLU A 169 3.70 -4.60 -5.77
C GLU A 169 2.60 -5.45 -5.14
N LEU A 170 2.84 -6.75 -4.94
CA LEU A 170 1.88 -7.62 -4.26
C LEU A 170 1.70 -7.19 -2.80
N LEU A 171 2.78 -6.90 -2.10
CA LEU A 171 2.72 -6.51 -0.69
C LEU A 171 1.93 -5.21 -0.47
N THR A 172 2.06 -4.21 -1.35
CA THR A 172 1.25 -3.00 -1.27
C THR A 172 -0.23 -3.28 -1.54
N LEU A 173 -0.55 -4.20 -2.45
CA LEU A 173 -1.92 -4.65 -2.68
C LEU A 173 -2.51 -5.38 -1.47
N ILE A 174 -1.75 -6.30 -0.86
CA ILE A 174 -2.17 -7.01 0.36
C ILE A 174 -2.39 -5.99 1.49
N PHE A 175 -1.45 -5.07 1.69
CA PHE A 175 -1.61 -4.02 2.69
C PHE A 175 -2.85 -3.17 2.42
N TYR A 176 -3.08 -2.76 1.17
CA TYR A 176 -4.24 -1.97 0.80
C TYR A 176 -5.57 -2.69 1.12
N LEU A 177 -5.70 -3.96 0.75
CA LEU A 177 -6.95 -4.72 0.92
C LEU A 177 -7.20 -5.17 2.36
N ASP A 178 -6.15 -5.61 3.05
CA ASP A 178 -6.30 -6.31 4.33
C ASP A 178 -5.75 -5.50 5.52
N GLY A 179 -4.70 -4.70 5.30
CA GLY A 179 -3.95 -4.01 6.36
C GLY A 179 -4.36 -2.57 6.61
N LEU A 180 -4.75 -1.83 5.57
CA LEU A 180 -4.93 -0.37 5.60
C LEU A 180 -6.01 0.05 6.61
N SER A 181 -7.16 -0.64 6.60
CA SER A 181 -8.26 -0.32 7.51
C SER A 181 -7.90 -0.60 8.98
N LEU A 182 -7.01 -1.56 9.24
CA LEU A 182 -6.52 -1.86 10.59
C LEU A 182 -5.50 -0.83 11.03
N PHE A 183 -4.57 -0.46 10.14
CA PHE A 183 -3.61 0.61 10.38
C PHE A 183 -4.30 1.92 10.78
N LEU A 184 -5.36 2.30 10.07
CA LEU A 184 -6.13 3.51 10.37
C LEU A 184 -6.92 3.45 11.68
N LYS A 185 -7.27 2.25 12.18
CA LYS A 185 -8.03 2.05 13.42
C LYS A 185 -7.16 1.88 14.65
N GLU A 186 -5.97 1.33 14.48
CA GLU A 186 -5.05 0.99 15.57
C GLU A 186 -3.99 2.09 15.82
N LYS A 187 -4.16 3.27 15.23
CA LYS A 187 -3.25 4.42 15.41
C LYS A 187 -3.33 5.02 16.82
#